data_AF-A0AA95SSH5-F1
#
_entry.id   AF-A0AA95SSH5-F1
#
_cell.length_a   1.000
_cell.length_b   1.000
_cell.length_c   1.000
_cell.angle_alpha   90.00
_cell.angle_beta   90.00
_cell.angle_gamma   90.00
#
_symmetry.space_group_name_H-M   'P 1'
#
loop_
_entity.id
_entity.type
_entity.pdbx_description
1 polymer ?
#
loop_
_entity_poly.entity_id
_entity_poly.type
_entity_poly.pdbx_seq_one_letter_code
_entity_poly.pdbx_strand_id
1 'polypeptide(L)'
;MYNKLISIISILLCSLITACTSPHYAERTVITRDELLSGSALFGEEAEQWELPYHEILKLDDEMRSFVHQVTAKRYSDNGRAKALLTGMIDHGLLGLEYDARKTYSASDTFHKKTGNCLAFTNLFVALAREAELDVTFQQVDVPPIWMKGGDVIVLNRHINAYIDIEFAYDNVVDFNRDEFRSDYDTRLISDQEAFAQFYSNLGIGFLEDKNYKDAYRYLKKALQLDPKSSSIWVNLGALYSRNQLYKQSEAAYLYALEEDSRNYTAHSNLASLYEHWHDFVNAEYHQKRIRYYREINPYYHYWLSQQAFLNGDPYSALQHLEKSIRLKSDESVFYFTKGLMFYDLKDFTSADKQFSLAMKYASQESIKERYRSKLEKIKH
;
A
#
# COMPACT_ATOMS: atom_id res chain seq x y z
N MET A 1 11.94 -49.19 -63.97
CA MET A 1 10.57 -49.12 -64.52
C MET A 1 9.77 -48.13 -63.66
N TYR A 2 9.29 -47.04 -64.29
CA TYR A 2 8.24 -46.09 -63.86
C TYR A 2 8.45 -45.28 -62.56
N ASN A 3 8.85 -44.00 -62.64
CA ASN A 3 8.03 -42.75 -62.76
C ASN A 3 7.68 -42.16 -61.38
N LYS A 4 8.32 -41.07 -60.91
CA LYS A 4 7.98 -39.64 -61.12
C LYS A 4 6.49 -39.30 -60.93
N LEU A 5 6.16 -38.61 -59.83
CA LEU A 5 5.12 -37.57 -59.68
C LEU A 5 5.49 -36.77 -58.39
N ILE A 6 5.88 -35.48 -58.42
CA ILE A 6 5.03 -34.25 -58.55
C ILE A 6 4.05 -34.18 -57.35
N SER A 7 3.91 -33.16 -56.50
CA SER A 7 4.33 -31.75 -56.45
C SER A 7 4.00 -31.18 -55.05
N ILE A 8 4.72 -30.13 -54.65
CA ILE A 8 4.22 -28.90 -53.98
C ILE A 8 3.27 -29.08 -52.78
N ILE A 9 3.80 -28.94 -51.56
CA ILE A 9 3.14 -28.18 -50.47
C ILE A 9 4.24 -27.45 -49.68
N SER A 10 4.65 -26.30 -50.20
CA SER A 10 5.25 -25.24 -49.42
C SER A 10 4.23 -24.11 -49.34
N ILE A 11 4.20 -23.41 -48.20
CA ILE A 11 3.34 -22.26 -47.87
C ILE A 11 2.05 -22.66 -47.13
N LEU A 12 2.10 -22.65 -45.80
CA LEU A 12 1.22 -21.88 -44.91
C LEU A 12 1.48 -22.32 -43.46
N LEU A 13 2.66 -22.01 -42.92
CA LEU A 13 2.78 -21.90 -41.47
C LEU A 13 2.36 -20.48 -41.12
N CYS A 14 1.04 -20.31 -40.96
CA CYS A 14 0.46 -19.09 -40.44
C CYS A 14 1.11 -18.78 -39.09
N SER A 15 1.89 -17.71 -39.11
CA SER A 15 2.25 -16.88 -37.98
C SER A 15 0.99 -16.50 -37.18
N LEU A 16 0.63 -17.32 -36.21
CA LEU A 16 -0.14 -16.89 -35.05
C LEU A 16 0.79 -16.05 -34.16
N ILE A 17 1.19 -14.89 -34.68
CA ILE A 17 1.66 -13.80 -33.83
C ILE A 17 0.37 -13.30 -33.18
N THR A 18 0.14 -13.73 -31.94
CA THR A 18 -0.73 -13.00 -31.02
C THR A 18 -0.16 -11.60 -30.91
N ALA A 19 -0.64 -10.68 -31.75
CA ALA A 19 -0.41 -9.28 -31.56
C ALA A 19 -0.99 -8.95 -30.18
N CYS A 20 -0.11 -8.75 -29.20
CA CYS A 20 -0.47 -7.98 -28.03
C CYS A 20 -0.79 -6.58 -28.58
N THR A 21 -2.06 -6.34 -28.90
CA THR A 21 -2.51 -5.02 -29.33
C THR A 21 -2.38 -4.10 -28.12
N SER A 22 -1.24 -3.41 -28.04
CA SER A 22 -1.09 -2.26 -27.15
C SER A 22 -2.19 -1.25 -27.49
N PRO A 23 -2.74 -0.54 -26.49
CA PRO A 23 -3.78 0.46 -26.73
C PRO A 23 -3.35 1.43 -27.84
N HIS A 24 -4.27 1.70 -28.76
CA HIS A 24 -4.05 2.68 -29.81
C HIS A 24 -4.38 4.05 -29.23
N TYR A 25 -3.40 4.66 -28.56
CA TYR A 25 -3.46 6.08 -28.27
C TYR A 25 -3.33 6.80 -29.62
N ALA A 26 -4.45 6.98 -30.34
CA ALA A 26 -4.49 7.83 -31.53
C ALA A 26 -3.78 9.15 -31.22
N GLU A 27 -2.99 9.70 -32.15
CA GLU A 27 -2.12 10.90 -32.00
C GLU A 27 -2.71 11.97 -31.05
N ARG A 28 -2.55 11.75 -29.74
CA ARG A 28 -3.00 12.64 -28.68
C ARG A 28 -1.83 13.57 -28.42
N THR A 29 -2.14 14.85 -28.22
CA THR A 29 -1.16 15.84 -27.77
C THR A 29 -0.52 15.30 -26.49
N VAL A 30 0.77 14.98 -26.53
CA VAL A 30 1.50 14.41 -25.40
C VAL A 30 1.71 15.53 -24.39
N ILE A 31 0.98 15.47 -23.27
CA ILE A 31 1.19 16.37 -22.15
C ILE A 31 2.41 15.88 -21.38
N THR A 32 3.44 16.70 -21.31
CA THR A 32 4.72 16.40 -20.67
C THR A 32 4.62 16.44 -19.13
N ARG A 33 5.60 15.83 -18.45
CA ARG A 33 5.72 15.93 -16.97
C ARG A 33 5.84 17.38 -16.52
N ASP A 34 6.61 18.21 -17.23
CA ASP A 34 6.79 19.63 -16.89
C ASP A 34 5.49 20.41 -17.06
N GLU A 35 4.71 20.15 -18.11
CA GLU A 35 3.40 20.78 -18.28
C GLU A 35 2.43 20.42 -17.14
N LEU A 36 2.41 19.16 -16.68
CA LEU A 36 1.64 18.75 -15.49
C LEU A 36 2.19 19.42 -14.22
N LEU A 37 3.51 19.55 -14.09
CA LEU A 37 4.12 20.14 -12.90
C LEU A 37 4.19 21.67 -12.95
N SER A 38 3.77 22.32 -14.04
CA SER A 38 3.74 23.79 -14.15
C SER A 38 2.61 24.43 -13.33
N GLY A 39 1.49 23.74 -13.15
CA GLY A 39 0.28 24.27 -12.51
C GLY A 39 -0.60 25.13 -13.44
N SER A 40 -0.11 25.48 -14.64
CA SER A 40 -0.80 26.37 -15.58
C SER A 40 -2.19 25.85 -15.99
N ALA A 41 -2.34 24.54 -16.17
CA ALA A 41 -3.64 23.95 -16.48
C ALA A 41 -4.68 24.08 -15.35
N LEU A 42 -4.23 24.10 -14.09
CA LEU A 42 -5.11 24.20 -12.91
C LEU A 42 -5.48 25.65 -12.59
N PHE A 43 -4.55 26.58 -12.77
CA PHE A 43 -4.66 27.93 -12.21
C PHE A 43 -4.60 29.05 -13.25
N GLY A 44 -4.34 28.73 -14.52
CA GLY A 44 -4.19 29.71 -15.60
C GLY A 44 -2.85 30.45 -15.61
N GLU A 45 -1.96 30.13 -14.67
CA GLU A 45 -0.61 30.70 -14.54
C GLU A 45 0.38 29.65 -14.04
N GLU A 46 1.67 29.87 -14.28
CA GLU A 46 2.72 29.02 -13.73
C GLU A 46 2.80 29.17 -12.21
N ALA A 47 2.67 28.05 -11.51
CA ALA A 47 2.68 27.96 -10.06
C ALA A 47 4.08 27.58 -9.51
N GLU A 48 5.14 27.68 -10.32
CA GLU A 48 6.50 27.30 -9.94
C GLU A 48 7.05 28.10 -8.75
N GLN A 49 6.58 29.33 -8.57
CA GLN A 49 7.04 30.24 -7.52
C GLN A 49 6.26 30.12 -6.19
N TRP A 50 5.29 29.21 -6.09
CA TRP A 50 4.44 29.14 -4.89
C TRP A 50 5.13 28.41 -3.74
N GLU A 51 5.73 29.17 -2.81
CA GLU A 51 6.45 28.63 -1.64
C GLU A 51 5.57 27.81 -0.69
N LEU A 52 5.91 26.53 -0.50
CA LEU A 52 5.33 25.72 0.57
C LEU A 52 5.85 26.16 1.94
N PRO A 53 5.03 26.04 3.00
CA PRO A 53 5.55 26.06 4.36
C PRO A 53 6.69 25.04 4.48
N TYR A 54 7.81 25.45 5.08
CA TYR A 54 8.92 24.55 5.33
C TYR A 54 8.55 23.56 6.43
N HIS A 55 8.70 22.27 6.16
CA HIS A 55 8.43 21.20 7.13
C HIS A 55 9.75 20.56 7.58
N GLU A 56 10.14 20.77 8.82
CA GLU A 56 11.27 20.08 9.45
C GLU A 56 10.83 18.69 9.94
N ILE A 57 10.59 17.77 9.00
CA ILE A 57 9.85 16.50 9.23
C ILE A 57 10.39 15.68 10.41
N LEU A 58 11.71 15.59 10.59
CA LEU A 58 12.35 14.79 11.65
C LEU A 58 13.09 15.63 12.70
N LYS A 59 12.91 16.95 12.72
CA LYS A 59 13.62 17.78 13.70
C LYS A 59 13.06 17.58 15.10
N LEU A 60 13.97 17.55 16.05
CA LEU A 60 13.68 17.54 17.48
C LEU A 60 13.95 18.90 18.11
N ASP A 61 13.08 19.30 19.03
CA ASP A 61 13.32 20.37 19.99
C ASP A 61 13.91 19.85 21.31
N ASP A 62 14.20 20.76 22.23
CA ASP A 62 14.88 20.45 23.50
C ASP A 62 14.05 19.55 24.44
N GLU A 63 12.72 19.65 24.39
CA GLU A 63 11.83 18.81 25.20
C GLU A 63 11.87 17.36 24.70
N MET A 64 11.82 17.18 23.38
CA MET A 64 11.95 15.86 22.76
C MET A 64 13.30 15.21 23.05
N ARG A 65 14.41 15.96 22.99
CA ARG A 65 15.75 15.45 23.35
C ARG A 65 15.82 15.05 24.81
N SER A 66 15.28 15.90 25.69
CA SER A 66 15.19 15.62 27.13
C SER A 66 14.40 14.35 27.40
N PHE A 67 13.28 14.14 26.69
CA PHE A 67 12.49 12.92 26.75
C PHE A 67 13.33 11.69 26.36
N VAL A 68 14.05 11.74 25.23
CA VAL A 68 14.92 10.64 24.78
C VAL A 68 15.96 10.31 25.85
N HIS A 69 16.69 11.31 26.34
CA HIS A 69 17.70 11.10 27.38
C HIS A 69 17.10 10.51 28.66
N GLN A 70 15.95 11.00 29.12
CA GLN A 70 15.31 10.49 30.34
C GLN A 70 14.87 9.03 30.19
N VAL A 71 14.24 8.68 29.08
CA VAL A 71 13.71 7.34 28.82
C VAL A 71 14.83 6.32 28.60
N THR A 72 15.96 6.76 28.06
CA THR A 72 17.11 5.89 27.73
C THR A 72 18.25 5.93 28.76
N ALA A 73 18.22 6.81 29.78
CA ALA A 73 19.30 7.10 30.75
C ALA A 73 19.95 5.91 31.49
N LYS A 74 19.39 4.69 31.39
CA LYS A 74 19.90 3.46 32.01
C LYS A 74 19.78 2.24 31.08
N ARG A 75 19.79 2.47 29.78
CA ARG A 75 19.64 1.44 28.74
C ARG A 75 20.90 1.44 27.89
N TYR A 76 21.74 0.44 28.12
CA TYR A 76 23.06 0.33 27.45
C TYR A 76 23.01 -0.45 26.15
N SER A 77 21.95 -1.24 25.92
CA SER A 77 21.76 -1.98 24.67
C SER A 77 20.76 -1.29 23.75
N ASP A 78 20.94 -1.48 22.44
CA ASP A 78 20.06 -0.94 21.41
C ASP A 78 18.62 -1.42 21.60
N ASN A 79 18.43 -2.72 21.85
CA ASN A 79 17.14 -3.29 22.20
C ASN A 79 16.53 -2.64 23.46
N GLY A 80 17.36 -2.37 24.48
CA GLY A 80 16.91 -1.71 25.70
C GLY A 80 16.44 -0.27 25.45
N ARG A 81 17.15 0.48 24.59
CA ARG A 81 16.79 1.85 24.20
C ARG A 81 15.53 1.86 23.32
N ALA A 82 15.48 1.02 22.30
CA ALA A 82 14.34 0.89 21.39
C ALA A 82 13.05 0.52 22.14
N LYS A 83 13.11 -0.50 23.00
CA LYS A 83 11.96 -0.92 23.81
C LYS A 83 11.51 0.20 24.76
N ALA A 84 12.44 0.92 25.38
CA ALA A 84 12.10 2.03 26.28
C ALA A 84 11.39 3.16 25.53
N LEU A 85 11.85 3.53 24.34
CA LEU A 85 11.19 4.52 23.48
C LEU A 85 9.77 4.08 23.09
N LEU A 86 9.62 2.83 22.62
CA LEU A 86 8.32 2.27 22.24
C LEU A 86 7.32 2.26 23.40
N THR A 87 7.74 1.77 24.57
CA THR A 87 6.91 1.79 25.77
C THR A 87 6.55 3.22 26.18
N GLY A 88 7.50 4.16 26.09
CA GLY A 88 7.26 5.58 26.36
C GLY A 88 6.22 6.23 25.44
N MET A 89 6.13 5.76 24.18
CA MET A 89 5.18 6.24 23.18
C MET A 89 3.79 5.59 23.29
N ILE A 90 3.70 4.26 23.44
CA ILE A 90 2.48 3.48 23.16
C ILE A 90 1.72 3.02 24.42
N ASP A 91 2.40 2.56 25.47
CA ASP A 91 1.80 1.67 26.48
C ASP A 91 1.36 2.41 27.74
N HIS A 92 0.37 3.30 27.61
CA HIS A 92 0.03 4.32 28.63
C HIS A 92 1.26 5.11 29.11
N GLY A 93 2.29 5.18 28.25
CA GLY A 93 3.54 5.88 28.51
C GLY A 93 3.37 7.40 28.49
N LEU A 94 4.46 8.10 28.81
CA LEU A 94 4.54 9.57 28.99
C LEU A 94 3.86 10.40 27.89
N LEU A 95 3.81 9.91 26.64
CA LEU A 95 3.28 10.70 25.52
C LEU A 95 1.77 10.53 25.28
N GLY A 96 1.19 9.35 25.51
CA GLY A 96 -0.25 9.12 25.36
C GLY A 96 -0.81 9.48 23.98
N LEU A 97 -0.23 8.92 22.91
CA LEU A 97 -0.56 9.27 21.53
C LEU A 97 -1.95 8.74 21.10
N GLU A 98 -2.73 9.58 20.42
CA GLU A 98 -4.05 9.25 19.86
C GLU A 98 -4.02 9.14 18.33
N TYR A 99 -4.41 7.98 17.78
CA TYR A 99 -4.42 7.76 16.34
C TYR A 99 -5.54 8.56 15.63
N ASP A 100 -5.18 9.28 14.56
CA ASP A 100 -6.11 9.96 13.66
C ASP A 100 -5.63 9.82 12.21
N ALA A 101 -6.35 9.02 11.42
CA ALA A 101 -5.98 8.68 10.04
C ALA A 101 -5.77 9.90 9.13
N ARG A 102 -6.43 11.04 9.42
CA ARG A 102 -6.37 12.25 8.59
C ARG A 102 -5.21 13.18 8.94
N LYS A 103 -4.51 12.93 10.05
CA LYS A 103 -3.49 13.84 10.57
C LYS A 103 -2.08 13.33 10.26
N THR A 104 -1.48 13.85 9.20
CA THR A 104 -0.05 13.63 8.91
C THR A 104 0.76 14.81 9.45
N TYR A 105 1.73 14.55 10.31
CA TYR A 105 2.51 15.58 11.01
C TYR A 105 4.02 15.29 11.02
N SER A 106 4.79 16.36 11.26
CA SER A 106 6.22 16.25 11.57
C SER A 106 6.42 15.54 12.90
N ALA A 107 7.65 15.12 13.20
CA ALA A 107 8.01 14.51 14.48
C ALA A 107 7.64 15.44 15.66
N SER A 108 8.06 16.71 15.62
CA SER A 108 7.77 17.68 16.68
C SER A 108 6.27 17.94 16.83
N ASP A 109 5.54 18.16 15.73
CA ASP A 109 4.08 18.33 15.79
C ASP A 109 3.38 17.11 16.39
N THR A 110 3.81 15.90 16.02
CA THR A 110 3.23 14.65 16.54
C THR A 110 3.46 14.51 18.04
N PHE A 111 4.67 14.84 18.52
CA PHE A 111 5.03 14.80 19.93
C PHE A 111 4.18 15.76 20.76
N HIS A 112 4.05 17.01 20.32
CA HIS A 112 3.34 18.06 21.07
C HIS A 112 1.83 17.95 20.97
N LYS A 113 1.30 17.64 19.79
CA LYS A 113 -0.15 17.47 19.58
C LYS A 113 -0.65 16.12 20.11
N LYS A 114 0.26 15.17 20.35
CA LYS A 114 -0.04 13.82 20.83
C LYS A 114 -1.05 13.07 19.96
N THR A 115 -1.05 13.35 18.66
CA THR A 115 -1.98 12.73 17.72
C THR A 115 -1.37 12.69 16.33
N GLY A 116 -1.79 11.71 15.53
CA GLY A 116 -1.32 11.54 14.16
C GLY A 116 -1.74 10.20 13.58
N ASN A 117 -1.50 10.03 12.28
CA ASN A 117 -1.62 8.75 11.61
C ASN A 117 -0.31 7.95 11.71
N CYS A 118 -0.26 6.80 11.04
CA CYS A 118 0.91 5.93 11.06
C CYS A 118 2.19 6.64 10.63
N LEU A 119 2.16 7.42 9.56
CA LEU A 119 3.35 8.12 9.07
C LEU A 119 3.84 9.19 10.06
N ALA A 120 2.93 9.89 10.72
CA ALA A 120 3.26 10.85 11.78
C ALA A 120 3.97 10.15 12.95
N PHE A 121 3.44 9.01 13.41
CA PHE A 121 4.05 8.21 14.48
C PHE A 121 5.40 7.60 14.06
N THR A 122 5.53 7.15 12.80
CA THR A 122 6.80 6.66 12.27
C THR A 122 7.83 7.79 12.19
N ASN A 123 7.48 8.99 11.71
CA ASN A 123 8.37 10.15 11.71
C ASN A 123 8.87 10.48 13.13
N LEU A 124 7.95 10.51 14.10
CA LEU A 124 8.31 10.72 15.50
C LEU A 124 9.27 9.65 16.00
N PHE A 125 8.95 8.37 15.79
CA PHE A 125 9.78 7.27 16.26
C PHE A 125 11.18 7.31 15.64
N VAL A 126 11.28 7.49 14.31
CA VAL A 126 12.57 7.58 13.61
C VAL A 126 13.41 8.72 14.15
N ALA A 127 12.81 9.90 14.39
CA ALA A 127 13.52 11.05 14.94
C ALA A 127 14.05 10.78 16.36
N LEU A 128 13.20 10.26 17.25
CA LEU A 128 13.58 9.94 18.64
C LEU A 128 14.61 8.80 18.71
N ALA A 129 14.48 7.78 17.85
CA ALA A 129 15.38 6.65 17.81
C ALA A 129 16.79 7.05 17.33
N ARG A 130 16.87 7.92 16.32
CA ARG A 130 18.15 8.46 15.85
C ARG A 130 18.83 9.34 16.90
N GLU A 131 18.07 10.12 17.66
CA GLU A 131 18.60 10.86 18.83
C GLU A 131 19.10 9.92 19.92
N ALA A 132 18.49 8.74 20.05
CA ALA A 132 18.96 7.68 20.94
C ALA A 132 20.12 6.86 20.36
N GLU A 133 20.71 7.30 19.24
CA GLU A 133 21.81 6.64 18.51
C GLU A 133 21.46 5.21 18.03
N LEU A 134 20.19 4.97 17.69
CA LEU A 134 19.75 3.72 17.06
C LEU A 134 19.85 3.82 15.54
N ASP A 135 20.30 2.74 14.90
CA ASP A 135 20.26 2.62 13.44
C ASP A 135 18.82 2.32 13.00
N VAL A 136 18.12 3.37 12.57
CA VAL A 136 16.73 3.32 12.13
C VAL A 136 16.57 3.88 10.73
N THR A 137 15.90 3.08 9.91
CA THR A 137 15.54 3.41 8.53
C THR A 137 14.04 3.24 8.33
N PHE A 138 13.43 4.04 7.46
CA PHE A 138 12.05 3.83 7.07
C PHE A 138 11.91 2.54 6.27
N GLN A 139 10.78 1.86 6.43
CA GLN A 139 10.44 0.69 5.64
C GLN A 139 9.03 0.87 5.09
N GLN A 140 8.91 0.71 3.78
CA GLN A 140 7.61 0.60 3.11
C GLN A 140 7.09 -0.83 3.26
N VAL A 141 5.81 -0.94 3.57
CA VAL A 141 5.04 -2.18 3.62
C VAL A 141 4.02 -2.17 2.50
N ASP A 142 4.11 -3.16 1.62
CA ASP A 142 3.16 -3.35 0.54
C ASP A 142 1.96 -4.15 1.06
N VAL A 143 0.99 -3.44 1.62
CA VAL A 143 -0.25 -4.05 2.13
C VAL A 143 -1.07 -4.57 0.95
N PRO A 144 -1.57 -5.82 1.00
CA PRO A 144 -2.51 -6.33 0.02
C PRO A 144 -3.70 -5.38 -0.12
N PRO A 145 -4.17 -5.13 -1.36
CA PRO A 145 -5.25 -4.17 -1.57
C PRO A 145 -6.54 -4.62 -0.87
N ILE A 146 -7.33 -3.64 -0.46
CA ILE A 146 -8.66 -3.87 0.10
C ILE A 146 -9.69 -3.69 -1.02
N TRP A 147 -10.59 -4.66 -1.18
CA TRP A 147 -11.67 -4.61 -2.16
C TRP A 147 -12.98 -4.16 -1.49
N MET A 148 -13.67 -3.21 -2.13
CA MET A 148 -15.00 -2.76 -1.69
C MET A 148 -16.12 -3.63 -2.29
N LYS A 149 -17.32 -3.57 -1.69
CA LYS A 149 -18.52 -4.25 -2.21
C LYS A 149 -18.83 -3.75 -3.63
N GLY A 150 -18.78 -4.66 -4.61
CA GLY A 150 -18.84 -4.35 -6.05
C GLY A 150 -17.53 -4.68 -6.79
N GLY A 151 -16.42 -4.85 -6.07
CA GLY A 151 -15.13 -5.26 -6.62
C GLY A 151 -14.31 -4.12 -7.26
N ASP A 152 -14.93 -2.98 -7.56
CA ASP A 152 -14.40 -2.00 -8.52
C ASP A 152 -13.35 -1.02 -7.99
N VAL A 153 -13.15 -0.91 -6.68
CA VAL A 153 -12.17 0.01 -6.11
C VAL A 153 -10.99 -0.77 -5.52
N ILE A 154 -9.80 -0.54 -6.09
CA ILE A 154 -8.51 -0.95 -5.53
C ILE A 154 -7.94 0.26 -4.78
N VAL A 155 -8.10 0.26 -3.46
CA VAL A 155 -7.34 1.17 -2.61
C VAL A 155 -6.01 0.49 -2.31
N LEU A 156 -4.95 0.97 -2.94
CA LEU A 156 -3.59 0.55 -2.60
C LEU A 156 -3.18 1.36 -1.37
N ASN A 157 -3.28 0.73 -0.20
CA ASN A 157 -2.79 1.35 1.04
C ASN A 157 -1.31 0.97 1.18
N ARG A 158 -0.40 1.90 0.88
CA ARG A 158 1.02 1.72 1.26
C ARG A 158 1.15 2.18 2.70
N HIS A 159 1.78 1.37 3.53
CA HIS A 159 2.08 1.72 4.91
C HIS A 159 3.58 1.98 5.06
N ILE A 160 3.97 2.91 5.92
CA ILE A 160 5.38 3.12 6.29
C ILE A 160 5.53 2.86 7.78
N ASN A 161 6.46 1.98 8.11
CA ASN A 161 6.89 1.69 9.46
C ASN A 161 8.39 1.98 9.61
N ALA A 162 8.94 1.75 10.80
CA ALA A 162 10.36 1.91 11.07
C ALA A 162 11.04 0.55 11.20
N TYR A 163 12.14 0.37 10.50
CA TYR A 163 13.03 -0.76 10.66
C TYR A 163 14.23 -0.34 11.51
N ILE A 164 14.51 -1.09 12.58
CA ILE A 164 15.65 -0.88 13.46
C ILE A 164 16.64 -2.02 13.25
N ASP A 165 17.90 -1.71 12.92
CA ASP A 165 18.93 -2.73 12.86
C ASP A 165 19.45 -3.03 14.28
N ILE A 166 18.92 -4.10 14.89
CA ILE A 166 19.35 -4.58 16.21
C ILE A 166 19.89 -5.99 16.05
N GLU A 167 21.18 -6.15 16.34
CA GLU A 167 21.84 -7.46 16.32
C GLU A 167 21.14 -8.41 17.31
N PHE A 168 20.76 -9.60 16.83
CA PHE A 168 20.10 -10.67 17.60
C PHE A 168 18.69 -10.39 18.15
N ALA A 169 18.00 -9.34 17.68
CA ALA A 169 16.57 -9.17 17.96
C ALA A 169 15.69 -9.96 16.99
N TYR A 170 14.62 -10.57 17.52
CA TYR A 170 13.65 -11.35 16.74
C TYR A 170 12.61 -10.46 16.02
N ASP A 171 12.49 -9.20 16.42
CA ASP A 171 11.54 -8.23 15.86
C ASP A 171 12.23 -6.87 15.72
N ASN A 172 12.52 -6.52 14.47
CA ASN A 172 13.24 -5.30 14.06
C ASN A 172 12.29 -4.26 13.46
N VAL A 173 10.98 -4.50 13.49
CA VAL A 173 9.99 -3.65 12.84
C VAL A 173 9.10 -2.98 13.89
N VAL A 174 9.00 -1.66 13.80
CA VAL A 174 8.10 -0.84 14.61
C VAL A 174 6.99 -0.35 13.71
N ASP A 175 5.83 -1.01 13.82
CA ASP A 175 4.62 -0.68 13.08
C ASP A 175 3.54 -0.10 14.00
N PHE A 176 3.01 1.07 13.63
CA PHE A 176 2.00 1.78 14.39
C PHE A 176 0.56 1.48 13.93
N ASN A 177 0.37 0.71 12.85
CA ASN A 177 -0.92 0.17 12.43
C ASN A 177 -1.13 -1.22 13.06
N ARG A 178 -1.27 -1.26 14.39
CA ARG A 178 -1.28 -2.50 15.19
C ARG A 178 -2.43 -3.47 14.85
N ASP A 179 -3.53 -2.98 14.28
CA ASP A 179 -4.71 -3.79 14.00
C ASP A 179 -4.62 -4.53 12.64
N GLU A 180 -3.86 -3.99 11.70
CA GLU A 180 -3.79 -4.47 10.31
C GLU A 180 -2.39 -4.95 9.89
N PHE A 181 -1.32 -4.57 10.59
CA PHE A 181 0.02 -4.99 10.19
C PHE A 181 0.15 -6.50 10.28
N ARG A 182 0.64 -7.07 9.20
CA ARG A 182 1.08 -8.44 9.14
C ARG A 182 2.53 -8.44 8.71
N SER A 183 3.35 -9.05 9.54
CA SER A 183 4.79 -9.14 9.33
C SER A 183 5.19 -10.03 8.15
N ASP A 184 4.22 -10.65 7.46
CA ASP A 184 4.41 -11.47 6.26
C ASP A 184 4.18 -10.68 4.96
N TYR A 185 3.89 -9.39 5.06
CA TYR A 185 3.81 -8.50 3.90
C TYR A 185 5.19 -8.26 3.29
N ASP A 186 5.18 -8.02 1.98
CA ASP A 186 6.39 -7.62 1.27
C ASP A 186 6.81 -6.24 1.79
N THR A 187 8.09 -6.11 2.10
CA THR A 187 8.66 -4.88 2.65
C THR A 187 9.91 -4.48 1.91
N ARG A 188 10.20 -3.17 1.94
CA ARG A 188 11.41 -2.60 1.35
C ARG A 188 11.88 -1.43 2.19
N LEU A 189 13.17 -1.41 2.52
CA LEU A 189 13.79 -0.22 3.13
C LEU A 189 13.73 0.95 2.15
N ILE A 190 13.33 2.12 2.64
CA ILE A 190 13.22 3.35 1.84
C ILE A 190 14.07 4.45 2.46
N SER A 191 14.56 5.35 1.61
CA SER A 191 15.30 6.53 2.02
C SER A 191 14.41 7.55 2.74
N ASP A 192 15.02 8.43 3.53
CA ASP A 192 14.32 9.59 4.10
C ASP A 192 13.65 10.43 3.01
N GLN A 193 14.27 10.57 1.84
CA GLN A 193 13.71 11.30 0.72
C GLN A 193 12.40 10.66 0.19
N GLU A 194 12.36 9.34 0.06
CA GLU A 194 11.14 8.60 -0.31
C GLU A 194 10.06 8.71 0.78
N ALA A 195 10.43 8.59 2.06
CA ALA A 195 9.48 8.74 3.17
C ALA A 195 8.91 10.17 3.23
N PHE A 196 9.74 11.19 2.98
CA PHE A 196 9.31 12.58 2.91
C PHE A 196 8.42 12.82 1.70
N ALA A 197 8.69 12.20 0.56
CA ALA A 197 7.78 12.26 -0.59
C ALA A 197 6.38 11.74 -0.21
N GLN A 198 6.29 10.64 0.53
CA GLN A 198 5.01 10.12 1.04
C GLN A 198 4.36 11.07 2.05
N PHE A 199 5.14 11.73 2.91
CA PHE A 199 4.64 12.78 3.83
C PHE A 199 3.97 13.93 3.07
N TYR A 200 4.67 14.51 2.08
CA TYR A 200 4.10 15.58 1.25
C TYR A 200 2.91 15.08 0.42
N SER A 201 2.92 13.83 -0.06
CA SER A 201 1.78 13.25 -0.79
C SER A 201 0.53 13.12 0.08
N ASN A 202 0.67 12.66 1.31
CA ASN A 202 -0.44 12.54 2.26
C ASN A 202 -1.04 13.91 2.61
N LEU A 203 -0.20 14.93 2.82
CA LEU A 203 -0.70 16.30 2.99
C LEU A 203 -1.45 16.78 1.74
N GLY A 204 -0.92 16.50 0.55
CA GLY A 204 -1.56 16.85 -0.72
C GLY A 204 -2.94 16.23 -0.88
N ILE A 205 -3.11 14.96 -0.49
CA ILE A 205 -4.42 14.29 -0.46
C ILE A 205 -5.35 14.90 0.58
N GLY A 206 -4.87 15.22 1.79
CA GLY A 206 -5.68 15.90 2.79
C GLY A 206 -6.26 17.23 2.26
N PHE A 207 -5.42 18.06 1.64
CA PHE A 207 -5.88 19.30 1.01
C PHE A 207 -6.82 19.07 -0.18
N LEU A 208 -6.64 17.98 -0.93
CA LEU A 208 -7.54 17.60 -2.02
C LEU A 208 -8.94 17.24 -1.49
N GLU A 209 -9.02 16.52 -0.38
CA GLU A 209 -10.28 16.19 0.30
C GLU A 209 -10.99 17.45 0.81
N ASP A 210 -10.22 18.41 1.34
CA ASP A 210 -10.69 19.73 1.75
C ASP A 210 -11.05 20.65 0.58
N LYS A 211 -10.90 20.18 -0.67
CA LYS A 211 -11.09 20.94 -1.93
C LYS A 211 -10.18 22.17 -2.03
N ASN A 212 -9.10 22.23 -1.24
CA ASN A 212 -8.05 23.22 -1.37
C ASN A 212 -7.06 22.76 -2.46
N TYR A 213 -7.45 22.94 -3.71
CA TYR A 213 -6.68 22.48 -4.87
C TYR A 213 -5.31 23.14 -4.99
N LYS A 214 -5.16 24.38 -4.49
CA LYS A 214 -3.91 25.11 -4.51
C LYS A 214 -2.86 24.43 -3.65
N ASP A 215 -3.17 24.15 -2.39
CA ASP A 215 -2.22 23.45 -1.52
C ASP A 215 -2.05 21.99 -1.94
N ALA A 216 -3.13 21.31 -2.34
CA ALA A 216 -3.06 19.95 -2.86
C ALA A 216 -2.02 19.82 -3.99
N TYR A 217 -2.07 20.71 -4.99
CA TYR A 217 -1.10 20.77 -6.07
C TYR A 217 0.33 20.98 -5.55
N ARG A 218 0.55 21.97 -4.67
CA ARG A 218 1.89 22.32 -4.20
C ARG A 218 2.52 21.14 -3.45
N TYR A 219 1.78 20.52 -2.55
CA TYR A 219 2.22 19.37 -1.78
C TYR A 219 2.51 18.15 -2.68
N LEU A 220 1.64 17.85 -3.65
CA LEU A 220 1.87 16.76 -4.61
C LEU A 220 3.07 17.02 -5.53
N LYS A 221 3.26 18.27 -5.98
CA LYS A 221 4.45 18.68 -6.75
C LYS A 221 5.72 18.50 -5.94
N LYS A 222 5.74 18.94 -4.68
CA LYS A 222 6.90 18.75 -3.80
C LYS A 222 7.20 17.27 -3.56
N ALA A 223 6.15 16.46 -3.43
CA ALA A 223 6.27 15.02 -3.31
C ALA A 223 6.95 14.40 -4.55
N LEU A 224 6.54 14.79 -5.78
CA LEU A 224 7.17 14.35 -7.03
C LEU A 224 8.59 14.90 -7.26
N GLN A 225 8.92 16.06 -6.70
CA GLN A 225 10.31 16.55 -6.71
C GLN A 225 11.23 15.68 -5.85
N LEU A 226 10.70 15.10 -4.77
CA LEU A 226 11.45 14.20 -3.88
C LEU A 226 11.48 12.77 -4.44
N ASP A 227 10.37 12.27 -4.97
CA ASP A 227 10.28 10.95 -5.60
C ASP A 227 9.56 11.04 -6.96
N PRO A 228 10.28 11.35 -8.05
CA PRO A 228 9.69 11.48 -9.38
C PRO A 228 9.23 10.14 -9.98
N LYS A 229 9.65 9.01 -9.39
CA LYS A 229 9.31 7.66 -9.84
C LYS A 229 8.14 7.05 -9.07
N SER A 230 7.50 7.83 -8.20
CA SER A 230 6.40 7.33 -7.38
C SER A 230 5.11 7.23 -8.18
N SER A 231 4.77 6.00 -8.61
CA SER A 231 3.51 5.76 -9.34
C SER A 231 2.27 6.20 -8.55
N SER A 232 2.28 6.05 -7.21
CA SER A 232 1.17 6.50 -6.35
C SER A 232 1.01 8.02 -6.30
N ILE A 233 2.11 8.78 -6.32
CA ILE A 233 2.04 10.24 -6.29
C ILE A 233 1.54 10.77 -7.64
N TRP A 234 1.94 10.14 -8.75
CA TRP A 234 1.37 10.41 -10.08
C TRP A 234 -0.15 10.13 -10.13
N VAL A 235 -0.62 9.05 -9.51
CA VAL A 235 -2.06 8.78 -9.33
C VAL A 235 -2.74 9.90 -8.55
N ASN A 236 -2.14 10.36 -7.45
CA ASN A 236 -2.71 11.44 -6.64
C ASN A 236 -2.79 12.77 -7.42
N LEU A 237 -1.77 13.08 -8.24
CA LEU A 237 -1.80 14.24 -9.14
C LEU A 237 -2.90 14.09 -10.20
N GLY A 238 -3.06 12.90 -10.79
CA GLY A 238 -4.16 12.61 -11.71
C GLY A 238 -5.53 12.79 -11.07
N ALA A 239 -5.69 12.37 -9.81
CA ALA A 239 -6.94 12.56 -9.06
C ALA A 239 -7.25 14.05 -8.85
N LEU A 240 -6.24 14.88 -8.55
CA LEU A 240 -6.39 16.34 -8.47
C LEU A 240 -6.90 16.93 -9.80
N TYR A 241 -6.30 16.54 -10.93
CA TYR A 241 -6.76 16.98 -12.24
C TYR A 241 -8.18 16.52 -12.56
N SER A 242 -8.50 15.26 -12.26
CA SER A 242 -9.83 14.69 -12.45
C SER A 242 -10.90 15.46 -11.66
N ARG A 243 -10.62 15.81 -10.40
CA ARG A 243 -11.53 16.61 -9.54
C ARG A 243 -11.77 18.02 -10.10
N ASN A 244 -10.84 18.54 -10.89
CA ASN A 244 -10.96 19.82 -11.60
C ASN A 244 -11.47 19.67 -13.04
N GLN A 245 -11.96 18.48 -13.43
CA GLN A 245 -12.47 18.17 -14.78
C GLN A 245 -11.43 18.35 -15.90
N LEU A 246 -10.15 18.39 -15.55
CA LEU A 246 -9.01 18.47 -16.45
C LEU A 246 -8.62 17.06 -16.91
N TYR A 247 -9.54 16.43 -17.64
CA TYR A 247 -9.48 15.00 -17.94
C TYR A 247 -8.27 14.58 -18.79
N LYS A 248 -7.78 15.44 -19.70
CA LYS A 248 -6.58 15.13 -20.49
C LYS A 248 -5.31 15.10 -19.62
N GLN A 249 -5.18 16.06 -18.70
CA GLN A 249 -4.09 16.12 -17.74
C GLN A 249 -4.17 14.94 -16.75
N SER A 250 -5.39 14.59 -16.33
CA SER A 250 -5.65 13.42 -15.50
C SER A 250 -5.20 12.14 -16.19
N GLU A 251 -5.55 11.94 -17.46
CA GLU A 251 -5.09 10.80 -18.27
C GLU A 251 -3.55 10.73 -18.31
N ALA A 252 -2.90 11.84 -18.68
CA ALA A 252 -1.44 11.90 -18.77
C ALA A 252 -0.76 11.54 -17.44
N ALA A 253 -1.25 12.08 -16.32
CA ALA A 253 -0.72 11.74 -14.99
C ALA A 253 -0.89 10.25 -14.65
N TYR A 254 -2.04 9.64 -14.98
CA TYR A 254 -2.22 8.20 -14.79
C TYR A 254 -1.36 7.34 -15.72
N LEU A 255 -1.12 7.78 -16.95
CA LEU A 255 -0.18 7.11 -17.86
C LEU A 255 1.25 7.18 -17.33
N TYR A 256 1.68 8.33 -16.79
CA TYR A 256 2.97 8.43 -16.09
C TYR A 256 3.04 7.51 -14.87
N ALA A 257 1.96 7.36 -14.11
CA ALA A 257 1.92 6.37 -13.04
C ALA A 257 2.16 4.93 -13.55
N LEU A 258 1.62 4.59 -14.73
CA LEU A 258 1.82 3.28 -15.37
C LEU A 258 3.18 3.11 -16.04
N GLU A 259 3.84 4.20 -16.45
CA GLU A 259 5.24 4.18 -16.88
C GLU A 259 6.16 3.80 -15.71
N GLU A 260 5.93 4.39 -14.54
CA GLU A 260 6.73 4.10 -13.34
C GLU A 260 6.40 2.73 -12.73
N ASP A 261 5.12 2.33 -12.75
CA ASP A 261 4.67 1.01 -12.32
C ASP A 261 3.50 0.52 -13.18
N SER A 262 3.81 -0.35 -14.15
CA SER A 262 2.82 -0.98 -15.04
C SER A 262 1.80 -1.91 -14.33
N ARG A 263 1.96 -2.11 -13.02
CA ARG A 263 1.04 -2.84 -12.15
C ARG A 263 0.34 -1.92 -11.15
N ASN A 264 0.37 -0.60 -11.34
CA ASN A 264 -0.43 0.31 -10.54
C ASN A 264 -1.91 0.18 -10.94
N TYR A 265 -2.61 -0.73 -10.25
CA TYR A 265 -4.01 -1.05 -10.58
C TYR A 265 -4.99 0.06 -10.20
N THR A 266 -4.60 1.01 -9.32
CA THR A 266 -5.37 2.23 -9.09
C THR A 266 -5.33 3.12 -10.34
N ALA A 267 -4.16 3.30 -10.98
CA ALA A 267 -4.05 4.00 -12.26
C ALA A 267 -4.85 3.30 -13.37
N HIS A 268 -4.79 1.96 -13.47
CA HIS A 268 -5.65 1.22 -14.40
C HIS A 268 -7.15 1.47 -14.13
N SER A 269 -7.58 1.47 -12.86
CA SER A 269 -8.99 1.70 -12.51
C SER A 269 -9.45 3.11 -12.89
N ASN A 270 -8.63 4.12 -12.59
CA ASN A 270 -8.94 5.50 -12.93
C ASN A 270 -8.97 5.73 -14.45
N LEU A 271 -8.03 5.13 -15.20
CA LEU A 271 -8.04 5.19 -16.67
C LEU A 271 -9.24 4.46 -17.26
N ALA A 272 -9.61 3.29 -16.74
CA ALA A 272 -10.81 2.57 -17.18
C ALA A 272 -12.06 3.46 -17.05
N SER A 273 -12.29 4.04 -15.87
CA SER A 273 -13.44 4.94 -15.64
C SER A 273 -13.38 6.20 -16.52
N LEU A 274 -12.19 6.74 -16.75
CA LEU A 274 -12.01 7.92 -17.61
C LEU A 274 -12.36 7.61 -19.07
N TYR A 275 -11.90 6.47 -19.59
CA TYR A 275 -12.21 6.04 -20.95
C TYR A 275 -13.68 5.65 -21.12
N GLU A 276 -14.30 5.04 -20.11
CA GLU A 276 -15.76 4.80 -20.11
C GLU A 276 -16.54 6.11 -20.21
N HIS A 277 -16.13 7.13 -19.44
CA HIS A 277 -16.74 8.46 -19.50
C HIS A 277 -16.63 9.10 -20.90
N TRP A 278 -15.53 8.84 -21.61
CA TRP A 278 -15.34 9.28 -23.00
C TRP A 278 -15.93 8.35 -24.06
N HIS A 279 -16.61 7.26 -23.67
CA HIS A 279 -17.09 6.21 -24.56
C HIS A 279 -15.99 5.53 -25.39
N ASP A 280 -14.73 5.59 -24.94
CA ASP A 280 -13.59 4.88 -25.51
C ASP A 280 -13.53 3.45 -24.92
N PHE A 281 -14.49 2.62 -25.33
CA PHE A 281 -14.66 1.28 -24.77
C PHE A 281 -13.48 0.34 -25.04
N VAL A 282 -12.67 0.62 -26.07
CA VAL A 282 -11.48 -0.18 -26.39
C VAL A 282 -10.41 0.01 -25.33
N ASN A 283 -10.06 1.27 -25.01
CA ASN A 283 -9.09 1.56 -23.97
C ASN A 283 -9.65 1.22 -22.58
N ALA A 284 -10.93 1.49 -22.30
CA ALA A 284 -11.57 1.08 -21.06
C ALA A 284 -11.41 -0.43 -20.81
N GLU A 285 -11.77 -1.27 -21.80
CA GLU A 285 -11.69 -2.73 -21.67
C GLU A 285 -10.24 -3.24 -21.56
N TYR A 286 -9.26 -2.55 -22.16
CA TYR A 286 -7.85 -2.86 -21.93
C TYR A 286 -7.48 -2.74 -20.45
N HIS A 287 -7.79 -1.61 -19.82
CA HIS A 287 -7.46 -1.41 -18.40
C HIS A 287 -8.29 -2.33 -17.49
N GLN A 288 -9.56 -2.59 -17.83
CA GLN A 288 -10.38 -3.56 -17.10
C GLN A 288 -9.82 -4.98 -17.16
N LYS A 289 -9.33 -5.43 -18.33
CA LYS A 289 -8.66 -6.74 -18.44
C LYS A 289 -7.44 -6.85 -17.52
N ARG A 290 -6.66 -5.78 -17.38
CA ARG A 290 -5.50 -5.74 -16.46
C ARG A 290 -5.93 -5.90 -15.00
N ILE A 291 -7.01 -5.23 -14.61
CA ILE A 291 -7.60 -5.33 -13.27
C ILE A 291 -8.16 -6.73 -13.02
N ARG A 292 -8.95 -7.29 -13.96
CA ARG A 292 -9.50 -8.65 -13.85
C ARG A 292 -8.41 -9.70 -13.74
N TYR A 293 -7.38 -9.61 -14.57
CA TYR A 293 -6.23 -10.51 -14.49
C TYR A 293 -5.56 -10.47 -13.12
N TYR A 294 -5.31 -9.27 -12.58
CA TYR A 294 -4.72 -9.11 -11.25
C TYR A 294 -5.58 -9.74 -10.15
N ARG A 295 -6.89 -9.48 -10.15
CA ARG A 295 -7.83 -10.10 -9.21
C ARG A 295 -7.76 -11.62 -9.30
N GLU A 296 -7.70 -12.16 -10.51
CA GLU A 296 -7.74 -13.61 -10.74
C GLU A 296 -6.52 -14.34 -10.16
N ILE A 297 -5.34 -13.72 -10.22
CA ILE A 297 -4.09 -14.29 -9.73
C ILE A 297 -3.73 -13.88 -8.29
N ASN A 298 -4.44 -12.91 -7.70
CA ASN A 298 -4.14 -12.42 -6.36
C ASN A 298 -4.78 -13.34 -5.30
N PRO A 299 -4.00 -14.02 -4.43
CA PRO A 299 -4.56 -14.89 -3.40
C PRO A 299 -5.49 -14.13 -2.45
N TYR A 300 -5.12 -12.91 -2.05
CA TYR A 300 -5.90 -12.10 -1.13
C TYR A 300 -7.24 -11.65 -1.71
N TYR A 301 -7.39 -11.57 -3.04
CA TYR A 301 -8.69 -11.31 -3.66
C TYR A 301 -9.65 -12.46 -3.42
N HIS A 302 -9.17 -13.70 -3.61
CA HIS A 302 -9.96 -14.89 -3.32
C HIS A 302 -10.18 -15.07 -1.82
N TYR A 303 -9.21 -14.71 -0.98
CA TYR A 303 -9.42 -14.65 0.47
C TYR A 303 -10.53 -13.65 0.86
N TRP A 304 -10.55 -12.47 0.24
CA TRP A 304 -11.62 -11.50 0.45
C TRP A 304 -12.99 -12.03 -0.03
N LEU A 305 -13.06 -12.60 -1.24
CA LEU A 305 -14.29 -13.23 -1.75
C LEU A 305 -14.79 -14.34 -0.82
N SER A 306 -13.88 -15.14 -0.27
CA SER A 306 -14.19 -16.18 0.72
C SER A 306 -14.89 -15.59 1.95
N GLN A 307 -14.33 -14.52 2.52
CA GLN A 307 -14.92 -13.85 3.68
C GLN A 307 -16.30 -13.25 3.33
N GLN A 308 -16.45 -12.62 2.16
CA GLN A 308 -17.73 -12.07 1.73
C GLN A 308 -18.80 -13.16 1.55
N ALA A 309 -18.46 -14.28 0.91
CA ALA A 309 -19.38 -15.40 0.74
C ALA A 309 -19.82 -15.98 2.09
N PHE A 310 -18.89 -16.12 3.04
CA PHE A 310 -19.20 -16.61 4.39
C PHE A 310 -20.12 -15.66 5.16
N LEU A 311 -19.85 -14.35 5.12
CA LEU A 311 -20.71 -13.33 5.72
C LEU A 311 -22.11 -13.30 5.10
N ASN A 312 -22.24 -13.66 3.83
CA ASN A 312 -23.52 -13.78 3.13
C ASN A 312 -24.22 -15.13 3.35
N GLY A 313 -23.68 -16.01 4.20
CA GLY A 313 -24.28 -17.31 4.51
C GLY A 313 -24.05 -18.38 3.44
N ASP A 314 -23.07 -18.21 2.55
CA ASP A 314 -22.66 -19.21 1.54
C ASP A 314 -21.30 -19.84 1.90
N PRO A 315 -21.27 -20.83 2.82
CA PRO A 315 -20.03 -21.47 3.25
C PRO A 315 -19.38 -22.33 2.14
N TYR A 316 -20.15 -22.79 1.15
CA TYR A 316 -19.62 -23.59 0.04
C TYR A 316 -18.76 -22.74 -0.87
N SER A 317 -19.28 -21.61 -1.35
CA SER A 317 -18.50 -20.66 -2.14
C SER A 317 -17.33 -20.08 -1.34
N ALA A 318 -17.54 -19.84 -0.03
CA ALA A 318 -16.47 -19.38 0.85
C ALA A 318 -15.27 -20.33 0.87
N LEU A 319 -15.51 -21.63 1.06
CA LEU A 319 -14.46 -22.64 1.07
C LEU A 319 -13.78 -22.80 -0.30
N GLN A 320 -14.53 -22.71 -1.41
CA GLN A 320 -13.94 -22.77 -2.76
C GLN A 320 -12.97 -21.62 -3.03
N HIS A 321 -13.36 -20.39 -2.67
CA HIS A 321 -12.49 -19.23 -2.79
C HIS A 321 -11.27 -19.33 -1.87
N LEU A 322 -11.45 -19.83 -0.64
CA LEU A 322 -10.34 -20.02 0.28
C LEU A 322 -9.35 -21.08 -0.21
N GLU A 323 -9.83 -22.14 -0.84
CA GLU A 323 -8.98 -23.15 -1.47
C GLU A 323 -8.21 -22.59 -2.68
N LYS A 324 -8.84 -21.71 -3.47
CA LYS A 324 -8.12 -20.99 -4.53
C LYS A 324 -7.02 -20.10 -3.95
N SER A 325 -7.30 -19.39 -2.86
CA SER A 325 -6.31 -18.60 -2.11
C SER A 325 -5.11 -19.44 -1.67
N ILE A 326 -5.36 -20.60 -1.06
CA ILE A 326 -4.32 -21.55 -0.61
C ILE A 326 -3.52 -22.12 -1.78
N ARG A 327 -4.15 -22.38 -2.94
CA ARG A 327 -3.42 -22.82 -4.14
C ARG A 327 -2.50 -21.73 -4.71
N LEU A 328 -2.92 -20.48 -4.66
CA LEU A 328 -2.16 -19.33 -5.14
C LEU A 328 -1.01 -18.95 -4.19
N LYS A 329 -1.20 -19.11 -2.87
CA LYS A 329 -0.19 -18.91 -1.84
C LYS A 329 -0.43 -19.87 -0.67
N SER A 330 0.42 -20.89 -0.57
CA SER A 330 0.24 -22.04 0.33
C SER A 330 0.95 -21.91 1.67
N ASP A 331 1.78 -20.88 1.84
CA ASP A 331 2.51 -20.58 3.07
C ASP A 331 1.81 -19.53 3.95
N GLU A 332 0.57 -19.18 3.59
CA GLU A 332 -0.16 -18.08 4.21
C GLU A 332 -1.02 -18.58 5.38
N SER A 333 -0.50 -18.38 6.60
CA SER A 333 -1.08 -18.93 7.84
C SER A 333 -2.55 -18.53 8.06
N VAL A 334 -2.94 -17.32 7.65
CA VAL A 334 -4.31 -16.83 7.88
C VAL A 334 -5.32 -17.61 7.07
N PHE A 335 -4.96 -18.10 5.88
CA PHE A 335 -5.90 -18.83 5.04
C PHE A 335 -6.34 -20.12 5.73
N TYR A 336 -5.38 -20.79 6.39
CA TYR A 336 -5.66 -21.97 7.20
C TYR A 336 -6.41 -21.61 8.47
N PHE A 337 -6.03 -20.53 9.16
CA PHE A 337 -6.74 -20.12 10.38
C PHE A 337 -8.22 -19.84 10.10
N THR A 338 -8.50 -19.04 9.06
CA THR A 338 -9.85 -18.72 8.62
C THR A 338 -10.60 -19.97 8.15
N LYS A 339 -9.95 -20.91 7.44
CA LYS A 339 -10.58 -22.18 7.06
C LYS A 339 -10.97 -23.01 8.28
N GLY A 340 -10.14 -22.99 9.31
CA GLY A 340 -10.44 -23.62 10.60
C GLY A 340 -11.63 -22.99 11.30
N LEU A 341 -11.72 -21.66 11.34
CA LEU A 341 -12.88 -20.94 11.88
C LEU A 341 -14.17 -21.28 11.12
N MET A 342 -14.11 -21.36 9.79
CA MET A 342 -15.28 -21.74 8.97
C MET A 342 -15.73 -23.17 9.26
N PHE A 343 -14.81 -24.14 9.33
CA PHE A 343 -15.16 -25.51 9.70
C PHE A 343 -15.72 -25.60 11.12
N TYR A 344 -15.20 -24.79 12.04
CA TYR A 344 -15.70 -24.73 13.41
C TYR A 344 -17.16 -24.25 13.45
N ASP A 345 -17.50 -23.19 12.71
CA ASP A 345 -18.87 -22.68 12.57
C ASP A 345 -19.81 -23.73 11.95
N LEU A 346 -19.31 -24.49 10.97
CA LEU A 346 -20.01 -25.63 10.35
C LEU A 346 -20.06 -26.89 11.25
N LYS A 347 -19.52 -26.84 12.48
CA LYS A 347 -19.44 -27.94 13.44
C LYS A 347 -18.62 -29.16 12.96
N ASP A 348 -17.76 -28.99 11.95
CA ASP A 348 -16.76 -29.97 11.55
C ASP A 348 -15.46 -29.73 12.34
N PHE A 349 -15.49 -30.11 13.62
CA PHE A 349 -14.36 -29.88 14.54
C PHE A 349 -13.09 -30.63 14.12
N THR A 350 -13.23 -31.79 13.46
CA THR A 350 -12.07 -32.57 12.98
C THR A 350 -11.32 -31.80 11.89
N SER A 351 -12.04 -31.27 10.90
CA SER A 351 -11.43 -30.44 9.86
C SER A 351 -10.91 -29.13 10.43
N ALA A 352 -11.62 -28.52 11.39
CA ALA A 352 -11.20 -27.29 12.04
C ALA A 352 -9.84 -27.44 12.74
N ASP A 353 -9.67 -28.44 13.60
CA ASP A 353 -8.41 -28.68 14.33
C ASP A 353 -7.23 -28.97 13.37
N LYS A 354 -7.48 -29.67 12.26
CA LYS A 354 -6.48 -29.87 11.20
C LYS A 354 -6.05 -28.53 10.60
N GLN A 355 -6.97 -27.63 10.29
CA GLN A 355 -6.63 -26.33 9.72
C GLN A 355 -5.95 -25.41 10.73
N PHE A 356 -6.34 -25.42 12.01
CA PHE A 356 -5.64 -24.66 13.05
C PHE A 356 -4.21 -25.15 13.24
N SER A 357 -3.97 -26.46 13.15
CA SER A 357 -2.61 -27.02 13.18
C SER A 357 -1.76 -26.53 12.00
N LEU A 358 -2.35 -26.45 10.80
CA LEU A 358 -1.68 -25.88 9.62
C LEU A 358 -1.42 -24.37 9.79
N ALA A 359 -2.37 -23.62 10.35
CA ALA A 359 -2.18 -22.19 10.64
C ALA A 359 -0.98 -21.96 11.57
N MET A 360 -0.87 -22.73 12.65
CA MET A 360 0.27 -22.66 13.57
C MET A 360 1.59 -23.07 12.92
N LYS A 361 1.55 -24.05 12.00
CA LYS A 361 2.72 -24.51 11.24
C LYS A 361 3.25 -23.42 10.30
N TYR A 362 2.36 -22.72 9.59
CA TYR A 362 2.72 -21.70 8.61
C TYR A 362 2.91 -20.30 9.21
N ALA A 363 2.54 -20.09 10.47
CA ALA A 363 2.80 -18.83 11.16
C ALA A 363 4.32 -18.61 11.33
N SER A 364 4.86 -17.62 10.63
CA SER A 364 6.29 -17.29 10.60
C SER A 364 6.81 -16.70 11.91
N GLN A 365 5.95 -16.03 12.68
CA GLN A 365 6.32 -15.35 13.92
C GLN A 365 5.57 -15.88 15.14
N GLU A 366 6.20 -15.77 16.32
CA GLU A 366 5.58 -16.18 17.58
C GLU A 366 4.39 -15.27 17.96
N SER A 367 4.46 -13.98 17.65
CA SER A 367 3.36 -13.03 17.86
C SER A 367 2.06 -13.46 17.15
N ILE A 368 2.17 -13.96 15.92
CA ILE A 368 1.03 -14.49 15.15
C ILE A 368 0.49 -15.76 15.82
N LYS A 369 1.37 -16.65 16.26
CA LYS A 369 0.99 -17.88 16.96
C LYS A 369 0.26 -17.57 18.28
N GLU A 370 0.74 -16.62 19.06
CA GLU A 370 0.10 -16.16 20.29
C GLU A 370 -1.29 -15.58 20.01
N ARG A 371 -1.43 -14.76 18.95
CA ARG A 371 -2.73 -14.24 18.51
C ARG A 371 -3.70 -15.37 18.16
N TYR A 372 -3.24 -16.40 17.46
CA TYR A 372 -4.07 -17.58 17.15
C TYR A 372 -4.44 -18.37 18.41
N ARG A 373 -3.49 -18.63 19.32
CA ARG A 373 -3.78 -19.31 20.61
C ARG A 373 -4.85 -18.56 21.40
N SER A 374 -4.69 -17.25 21.59
CA SER A 374 -5.65 -16.41 22.32
C SER A 374 -7.06 -16.43 21.70
N LYS A 375 -7.14 -16.42 20.36
CA LYS A 375 -8.43 -16.55 19.66
C LYS A 375 -9.06 -17.93 19.85
N LEU A 376 -8.26 -19.00 19.78
CA LEU A 376 -8.75 -20.37 19.95
C LEU A 376 -9.24 -20.65 21.37
N GLU A 377 -8.54 -20.12 22.38
CA GLU A 377 -8.99 -20.18 23.78
C GLU A 377 -10.38 -19.57 23.94
N LYS A 378 -10.63 -18.40 23.34
CA LYS A 378 -11.95 -17.73 23.38
C LYS A 378 -13.07 -18.48 22.67
N ILE A 379 -12.76 -19.36 21.72
CA ILE A 379 -13.76 -20.09 20.93
C ILE A 379 -14.03 -21.48 21.51
N LYS A 380 -13.07 -22.06 22.25
CA LYS A 380 -13.21 -23.38 22.88
C LYS A 380 -13.86 -23.32 24.28
N HIS A 381 -14.10 -22.13 24.81
CA HIS A 381 -14.89 -21.85 26.00
C HIS A 381 -16.26 -21.31 25.62
#